data_AF-A0AAE1UWH9-F1
#
_entry.id   AF-A0AAE1UWH9-F1
#
_cell.length_a   1.000
_cell.length_b   1.000
_cell.length_c   1.000
_cell.angle_alpha   90.00
_cell.angle_beta   90.00
_cell.angle_gamma   90.00
#
_symmetry.space_group_name_H-M   'P 1'
#
loop_
_entity.id
_entity.type
_entity.pdbx_description
1 polymer ?
#
loop_
_entity_poly.entity_id
_entity_poly.type
_entity_poly.pdbx_seq_one_letter_code
_entity_poly.pdbx_strand_id
1 'polypeptide(L)'
;MHLSEAIQSIGDELEPGPEPTNFKKFDEEIAKSKARSSSHAQNQPLLRQFREAIWEDIVMTSTQCNLLNVTCPLSGKPVTELAEPVRSMDCKHIYEKKAIMQYIKSKTTGGRCPFAGCPKILQAQRVLCDPFLVVKIDEVRSMSKQNGPDGIEDFTTLDEEED
;
A
#
# COMPACT_ATOMS: atom_id res chain seq x y z
N MET A 1 1.29 -28.05 28.86
CA MET A 1 2.03 -27.84 27.59
C MET A 1 1.94 -29.11 26.76
N HIS A 2 0.90 -29.28 25.93
CA HIS A 2 0.90 -30.37 24.92
C HIS A 2 0.19 -29.88 23.65
N LEU A 3 0.58 -28.69 23.15
CA LEU A 3 0.14 -28.19 21.84
C LEU A 3 0.62 -29.12 20.72
N SER A 4 1.80 -29.75 20.91
CA SER A 4 2.39 -30.69 19.97
C SER A 4 1.51 -31.93 19.75
N GLU A 5 0.99 -32.53 20.81
CA GLU A 5 0.13 -33.73 20.70
C GLU A 5 -1.22 -33.40 20.05
N ALA A 6 -1.78 -32.23 20.34
CA ALA A 6 -3.01 -31.77 19.71
C ALA A 6 -2.83 -31.52 18.21
N ILE A 7 -1.70 -30.93 17.79
CA ILE A 7 -1.39 -30.70 16.36
C ILE A 7 -1.13 -32.03 15.63
N GLN A 8 -0.47 -32.99 16.29
CA GLN A 8 -0.20 -34.31 15.71
C GLN A 8 -1.49 -35.12 15.51
N SER A 9 -2.40 -35.10 16.49
CA SER A 9 -3.68 -35.79 16.39
C SER A 9 -4.57 -35.28 15.24
N ILE A 10 -4.47 -33.99 14.89
CA ILE A 10 -5.22 -33.38 13.77
C ILE A 10 -4.56 -33.73 12.43
N GLY A 11 -3.23 -33.83 12.41
CA GLY A 11 -2.46 -34.24 11.22
C GLY A 11 -2.71 -35.70 10.82
N ASP A 12 -2.86 -36.59 11.80
CA ASP A 12 -3.12 -38.02 11.56
C ASP A 12 -4.57 -38.30 11.08
N GLU A 13 -5.51 -37.39 11.34
CA GLU A 13 -6.93 -37.53 10.93
C GLU A 13 -7.18 -36.94 9.51
N LEU A 14 -6.24 -36.16 8.97
CA LEU A 14 -6.31 -35.52 7.66
C LEU A 14 -5.32 -36.16 6.68
N GLU A 15 -5.46 -37.45 6.38
CA GLU A 15 -4.83 -37.98 5.15
C GLU A 15 -5.52 -37.34 3.92
N PRO A 16 -4.77 -36.71 2.99
CA PRO A 16 -5.36 -36.15 1.78
C PRO A 16 -5.81 -37.28 0.86
N GLY A 17 -7.05 -37.73 1.03
CA GLY A 17 -7.71 -38.64 0.11
C GLY A 17 -7.97 -37.97 -1.25
N PRO A 18 -8.16 -38.74 -2.34
CA PRO A 18 -8.37 -38.22 -3.70
C PRO A 18 -9.72 -37.52 -3.93
N GLU A 19 -10.55 -37.34 -2.89
CA GLU A 19 -11.82 -36.62 -3.03
C GLU A 19 -11.63 -35.10 -2.87
N PRO A 20 -12.27 -34.28 -3.72
CA PRO A 20 -12.27 -32.84 -3.53
C PRO A 20 -12.96 -32.50 -2.19
N THR A 21 -12.25 -31.79 -1.32
CA THR A 21 -12.77 -31.33 -0.02
C THR A 21 -14.12 -30.64 -0.19
N ASN A 22 -15.17 -31.22 0.39
CA ASN A 22 -16.48 -30.61 0.44
C ASN A 22 -16.49 -29.51 1.51
N PHE A 23 -16.21 -28.27 1.10
CA PHE A 23 -16.09 -27.10 1.98
C PHE A 23 -17.29 -26.90 2.91
N LYS A 24 -18.49 -27.35 2.52
CA LYS A 24 -19.69 -27.26 3.38
C LYS A 24 -19.58 -28.08 4.65
N LYS A 25 -18.93 -29.26 4.57
CA LYS A 25 -18.74 -30.15 5.72
C LYS A 25 -17.73 -29.55 6.72
N PHE A 26 -16.75 -28.83 6.20
CA PHE A 26 -15.75 -28.12 7.00
C PHE A 26 -16.38 -26.93 7.76
N ASP A 27 -17.25 -26.17 7.09
CA ASP A 27 -17.98 -25.08 7.73
C ASP A 27 -18.90 -25.58 8.87
N GLU A 28 -19.58 -26.71 8.66
CA GLU A 28 -20.40 -27.37 9.71
C GLU A 28 -19.55 -27.85 10.90
N GLU A 29 -18.34 -28.34 10.65
CA GLU A 29 -17.42 -28.82 11.68
C GLU A 29 -16.80 -27.67 12.49
N ILE A 30 -16.50 -26.54 11.84
CA ILE A 30 -16.11 -25.28 12.50
C ILE A 30 -17.27 -24.70 13.32
N ALA A 31 -18.49 -24.72 12.80
CA ALA A 31 -19.66 -24.26 13.55
C ALA A 31 -19.88 -25.11 14.81
N LYS A 32 -19.70 -26.43 14.69
CA LYS A 32 -19.83 -27.38 15.81
C LYS A 32 -18.72 -27.23 16.86
N SER A 33 -17.48 -26.91 16.46
CA SER A 33 -16.38 -26.65 17.39
C SER A 33 -16.51 -25.29 18.09
N LYS A 34 -17.01 -24.25 17.39
CA LYS A 34 -17.37 -22.96 17.98
C LYS A 34 -18.50 -23.07 19.01
N ALA A 35 -19.52 -23.88 18.74
CA ALA A 35 -20.62 -24.12 19.67
C ALA A 35 -20.18 -24.81 20.97
N ARG A 36 -19.18 -25.71 20.90
CA ARG A 36 -18.59 -26.38 22.09
C ARG A 36 -17.65 -25.48 22.90
N SER A 37 -17.14 -24.42 22.29
CA SER A 37 -16.13 -23.53 22.89
C SER A 37 -16.73 -22.28 23.55
N SER A 38 -18.06 -22.11 23.50
CA SER A 38 -18.78 -20.93 23.98
C SER A 38 -18.70 -20.70 25.50
N SER A 39 -18.27 -21.68 26.28
CA SER A 39 -18.11 -21.55 27.74
C SER A 39 -16.71 -21.12 28.19
N HIS A 40 -15.72 -21.02 27.28
CA HIS A 40 -14.32 -20.75 27.67
C HIS A 40 -13.65 -19.58 26.94
N ALA A 41 -14.39 -18.88 26.06
CA ALA A 41 -13.83 -17.84 25.20
C ALA A 41 -13.86 -16.42 25.80
N GLN A 42 -14.42 -16.21 27.00
CA GLN A 42 -14.67 -14.84 27.50
C GLN A 42 -13.61 -14.24 28.43
N ASN A 43 -12.63 -14.99 28.95
CA ASN A 43 -11.64 -14.41 29.86
C ASN A 43 -10.26 -15.05 29.71
N GLN A 44 -9.62 -14.85 28.56
CA GLN A 44 -8.18 -15.06 28.45
C GLN A 44 -7.51 -13.68 28.42
N PRO A 45 -6.99 -13.19 29.56
CA PRO A 45 -6.23 -11.94 29.64
C PRO A 45 -5.13 -11.87 28.59
N LEU A 46 -4.58 -13.02 28.21
CA LEU A 46 -3.60 -13.17 27.15
C LEU A 46 -4.13 -12.71 25.79
N LEU A 47 -5.37 -13.05 25.40
CA LEU A 47 -5.95 -12.62 24.13
C LEU A 47 -6.28 -11.13 24.12
N ARG A 48 -6.61 -10.57 25.29
CA ARG A 48 -6.81 -9.13 25.47
C ARG A 48 -5.48 -8.38 25.36
N GLN A 49 -4.44 -8.85 26.06
CA GLN A 49 -3.09 -8.29 25.98
C GLN A 49 -2.50 -8.43 24.58
N PHE A 50 -2.74 -9.54 23.88
CA PHE A 50 -2.35 -9.68 22.47
C PHE A 50 -3.07 -8.65 21.60
N ARG A 51 -4.38 -8.46 21.77
CA ARG A 51 -5.12 -7.44 21.01
C ARG A 51 -4.64 -6.02 21.30
N GLU A 52 -4.46 -5.67 22.57
CA GLU A 52 -3.96 -4.35 22.98
C GLU A 52 -2.53 -4.11 22.46
N ALA A 53 -1.64 -5.11 22.52
CA ALA A 53 -0.29 -5.01 21.98
C ALA A 53 -0.23 -4.97 20.44
N ILE A 54 -1.18 -5.61 19.74
CA ILE A 54 -1.29 -5.56 18.28
C ILE A 54 -1.79 -4.18 17.82
N TRP A 55 -2.68 -3.53 18.57
CA TRP A 55 -3.27 -2.24 18.18
C TRP A 55 -2.32 -1.05 18.40
N GLU A 56 -1.40 -1.13 19.37
CA GLU A 56 -0.44 -0.05 19.66
C GLU A 56 0.77 -0.02 18.69
N ASP A 57 1.00 -1.09 17.90
CA ASP A 57 2.16 -1.21 17.01
C ASP A 57 1.77 -1.43 15.53
N ILE A 58 0.62 -0.92 15.10
CA ILE A 58 0.36 -0.70 13.67
C ILE A 58 1.04 0.61 13.30
N VAL A 59 2.35 0.55 13.05
CA VAL A 59 3.03 1.61 12.32
C VAL A 59 2.41 1.62 10.93
N MET A 60 1.50 2.58 10.68
CA MET A 60 1.16 2.99 9.32
C MET A 60 2.46 3.51 8.71
N THR A 61 3.26 2.62 8.11
CA THR A 61 4.32 3.03 7.20
C THR A 61 3.62 3.65 6.02
N SER A 62 3.33 4.96 6.13
CA SER A 62 2.84 5.78 5.03
C SER A 62 3.67 5.41 3.83
N THR A 63 3.04 4.84 2.79
CA THR A 63 3.74 4.39 1.60
C THR A 63 4.51 5.57 1.04
N GLN A 64 5.82 5.66 1.35
CA GLN A 64 6.63 6.79 0.97
C GLN A 64 6.77 6.73 -0.53
N CYS A 65 5.98 7.54 -1.22
CA CYS A 65 6.10 7.60 -2.66
C CYS A 65 7.47 8.20 -3.00
N ASN A 66 8.32 7.38 -3.62
CA ASN A 66 9.72 7.69 -3.92
C ASN A 66 9.89 8.66 -5.12
N LEU A 67 8.96 9.60 -5.31
CA LEU A 67 9.06 10.65 -6.32
C LEU A 67 9.83 11.83 -5.72
N LEU A 68 10.88 12.28 -6.39
CA LEU A 68 11.73 13.37 -5.88
C LEU A 68 11.10 14.76 -6.04
N ASN A 69 10.01 14.86 -6.79
CA ASN A 69 9.28 16.10 -6.99
C ASN A 69 7.78 15.84 -7.11
N VAL A 70 6.99 16.76 -6.55
CA VAL A 70 5.52 16.71 -6.59
C VAL A 70 4.92 17.48 -7.76
N THR A 71 5.67 18.45 -8.30
CA THR A 71 5.29 19.27 -9.45
C THR A 71 6.39 19.27 -10.51
N CYS A 72 6.02 19.46 -11.78
CA CYS A 72 6.98 19.65 -12.85
C CYS A 72 7.65 21.02 -12.73
N PRO A 73 8.99 21.11 -12.64
CA PRO A 73 9.69 22.40 -12.51
C PRO A 73 9.55 23.35 -13.71
N LEU A 74 9.07 22.85 -14.85
CA LEU A 74 8.92 23.63 -16.09
C LEU A 74 7.47 24.05 -16.35
N SER A 75 6.52 23.13 -16.19
CA SER A 75 5.11 23.43 -16.44
C SER A 75 4.31 23.79 -15.20
N GLY A 76 4.85 23.61 -13.99
CA GLY A 76 4.18 23.87 -12.72
C GLY A 76 3.08 22.88 -12.36
N LYS A 77 2.63 22.05 -13.32
CA LYS A 77 1.60 21.03 -13.12
C LYS A 77 2.05 19.99 -12.08
N PRO A 78 1.14 19.48 -11.24
CA PRO A 78 1.46 18.36 -10.36
C PRO A 78 1.79 17.12 -11.18
N VAL A 79 2.70 16.29 -10.65
CA VAL A 79 3.17 15.08 -11.33
C VAL A 79 2.02 14.11 -11.63
N THR A 80 1.01 14.10 -10.78
CA THR A 80 -0.22 13.31 -10.93
C THR A 80 -1.05 13.72 -12.15
N GLU A 81 -0.96 14.96 -12.64
CA GLU A 81 -1.74 15.50 -13.77
C GLU A 81 -0.95 15.56 -15.10
N LEU A 82 0.29 15.05 -15.11
CA LEU A 82 1.09 15.02 -16.33
C LEU A 82 0.55 14.00 -17.33
N ALA A 83 0.26 14.44 -18.56
CA ALA A 83 -0.20 13.57 -19.64
C ALA A 83 0.88 12.59 -20.11
N GLU A 84 2.12 13.08 -20.29
CA GLU A 84 3.29 12.29 -20.67
C GLU A 84 4.43 12.55 -19.67
N PRO A 85 4.41 11.91 -18.48
CA PRO A 85 5.48 12.07 -17.50
C PRO A 85 6.75 11.40 -18.00
N VAL A 86 7.87 12.10 -17.89
CA VAL A 86 9.21 11.56 -18.19
C VAL A 86 10.16 11.86 -17.04
N ARG A 87 11.13 10.99 -16.82
CA ARG A 87 12.10 11.10 -15.73
C ARG A 87 13.52 11.12 -16.28
N SER A 88 14.37 11.96 -15.70
CA SER A 88 15.81 11.92 -15.98
C SER A 88 16.45 10.73 -15.27
N MET A 89 17.21 9.92 -16.00
CA MET A 89 17.99 8.81 -15.43
C MET A 89 19.14 9.28 -14.53
N ASP A 90 19.55 10.56 -14.63
CA ASP A 90 20.69 11.12 -13.90
C ASP A 90 20.33 11.73 -12.53
N CYS A 91 19.12 12.29 -12.43
CA CYS A 91 18.66 12.98 -11.22
C CYS A 91 17.28 12.54 -10.73
N LYS A 92 16.60 11.64 -11.45
CA LYS A 92 15.27 11.11 -11.11
C LYS A 92 14.13 12.14 -10.99
N HIS A 93 14.37 13.41 -11.30
CA HIS A 93 13.29 14.42 -11.40
C HIS A 93 12.38 14.16 -12.60
N ILE A 94 11.11 14.48 -12.42
CA ILE A 94 10.00 14.18 -13.32
C ILE A 94 9.53 15.46 -14.02
N TYR A 95 9.26 15.36 -15.31
CA TYR A 95 8.87 16.47 -16.16
C TYR A 95 7.74 16.12 -17.11
N GLU A 96 7.07 17.15 -17.63
CA GLU A 96 6.22 17.02 -18.81
C GLU A 96 7.08 16.90 -20.06
N LYS A 97 6.90 15.83 -20.84
CA LYS A 97 7.74 15.49 -22.01
C LYS A 97 7.94 16.65 -22.99
N LYS A 98 6.87 17.34 -23.37
CA LYS A 98 6.95 18.46 -24.34
C LYS A 98 7.78 19.61 -23.79
N ALA A 99 7.53 20.00 -22.53
CA ALA A 99 8.22 21.10 -21.88
C ALA A 99 9.72 20.81 -21.72
N ILE A 100 10.09 19.62 -21.27
CA ILE A 100 11.49 19.29 -21.05
C ILE A 100 12.28 19.14 -22.36
N MET A 101 11.67 18.56 -23.39
CA MET A 101 12.31 18.44 -24.69
C MET A 101 12.57 19.81 -25.32
N GLN A 102 11.63 20.76 -25.18
CA GLN A 102 11.82 22.14 -25.63
C GLN A 102 12.91 22.85 -24.82
N TYR A 103 12.91 22.69 -23.49
CA TYR A 103 13.94 23.25 -22.62
C TYR A 103 15.35 22.78 -23.01
N ILE A 104 15.55 21.47 -23.23
CA ILE A 104 16.85 20.91 -23.64
C ILE A 104 17.25 21.45 -25.02
N LYS A 105 16.33 21.50 -25.99
CA LYS A 105 16.60 22.02 -27.34
C LYS A 105 16.97 23.50 -27.34
N SER A 106 16.37 24.31 -26.47
CA SER A 106 16.64 25.75 -26.38
C SER A 106 18.04 26.09 -25.83
N LYS A 107 18.74 25.10 -25.24
CA LYS A 107 20.04 25.29 -24.59
C LYS A 107 21.11 24.55 -25.38
N THR A 108 21.95 25.30 -26.08
CA THR A 108 22.98 24.81 -27.03
C THR A 108 23.99 23.83 -26.43
N THR A 109 24.19 23.84 -25.11
CA THR A 109 25.17 22.99 -24.41
C THR A 109 24.55 22.00 -23.42
N GLY A 110 23.24 21.72 -23.56
CA GLY A 110 22.50 20.88 -22.62
C GLY A 110 22.08 21.67 -21.38
N GLY A 111 20.78 21.74 -21.14
CA GLY A 111 20.26 22.48 -20.00
C GLY A 111 20.57 21.78 -18.67
N ARG A 112 21.12 22.52 -17.70
CA ARG A 112 21.07 22.12 -16.28
C ARG A 112 19.65 21.75 -15.91
N CYS A 113 19.50 20.73 -15.08
CA CYS A 113 18.23 20.32 -14.50
C CYS A 113 17.51 21.55 -13.93
N PRO A 114 16.24 21.81 -14.34
CA PRO A 114 15.50 22.99 -13.89
C PRO A 114 14.98 22.85 -12.45
N PHE A 115 15.09 21.66 -11.84
CA PHE A 115 14.84 21.49 -10.42
C PHE A 115 15.86 22.27 -9.58
N ALA A 116 15.38 23.06 -8.62
CA ALA A 116 16.22 23.94 -7.81
C ALA A 116 17.34 23.15 -7.10
N GLY A 117 18.57 23.63 -7.20
CA GLY A 117 19.74 23.02 -6.54
C GLY A 117 20.28 21.75 -7.20
N CYS A 118 19.70 21.25 -8.29
CA CYS A 118 20.22 20.06 -8.97
C CYS A 118 21.37 20.42 -9.93
N PRO A 119 22.60 19.89 -9.74
CA PRO A 119 23.75 20.23 -10.58
C PRO A 119 23.80 19.44 -11.91
N LYS A 120 22.90 18.46 -12.10
CA LYS A 120 22.97 17.54 -13.25
C LYS A 120 22.60 18.24 -14.55
N ILE A 121 23.34 17.93 -15.63
CA ILE A 121 23.04 18.36 -16.99
C ILE A 121 22.12 17.33 -17.63
N LEU A 122 21.03 17.78 -18.26
CA LEU A 122 20.06 16.89 -18.88
C LEU A 122 20.46 16.55 -20.32
N GLN A 123 20.41 15.26 -20.64
CA GLN A 123 20.55 14.73 -22.00
C GLN A 123 19.20 14.23 -22.48
N ALA A 124 18.80 14.60 -23.70
CA ALA A 124 17.48 14.24 -24.24
C ALA A 124 17.26 12.73 -24.29
N GLN A 125 18.30 11.96 -24.58
CA GLN A 125 18.28 10.49 -24.65
C GLN A 125 18.14 9.83 -23.27
N ARG A 126 18.46 10.56 -22.19
CA ARG A 126 18.40 10.09 -20.81
C ARG A 126 17.16 10.58 -20.06
N VAL A 127 16.23 11.22 -20.77
CA VAL A 127 14.92 11.64 -20.25
C VAL A 127 13.86 10.75 -20.87
N LEU A 128 13.42 9.75 -20.11
CA LEU A 128 12.56 8.67 -20.61
C LEU A 128 11.36 8.45 -19.68
N CYS A 129 10.27 7.94 -20.22
CA CYS A 129 9.18 7.40 -19.41
C CYS A 129 9.52 5.93 -19.13
N ASP A 130 9.96 5.61 -17.92
CA ASP A 130 10.16 4.22 -17.52
C ASP A 130 8.84 3.58 -17.07
N PRO A 131 8.67 2.25 -17.23
CA PRO A 131 7.42 1.57 -16.85
C PRO A 131 7.02 1.77 -15.39
N PHE A 132 8.00 1.88 -14.47
CA PHE A 132 7.74 2.05 -13.05
C PHE A 132 7.29 3.47 -12.68
N LEU A 133 7.62 4.47 -13.49
CA LEU A 133 7.22 5.86 -13.27
C LEU A 133 5.70 5.98 -13.29
N VAL A 134 5.05 5.39 -14.28
CA VAL A 134 3.58 5.45 -14.42
C VAL A 134 2.91 4.76 -13.24
N VAL A 135 3.39 3.57 -12.85
CA VAL A 135 2.87 2.82 -11.69
C VAL A 135 2.96 3.66 -10.41
N LYS A 136 4.12 4.27 -10.15
CA LYS A 136 4.31 5.12 -8.96
C LYS A 136 3.41 6.35 -8.97
N ILE A 137 3.23 6.99 -10.12
CA ILE A 137 2.34 8.14 -10.22
C ILE A 137 0.89 7.71 -9.97
N ASP A 138 0.49 6.55 -10.47
CA ASP A 138 -0.86 6.01 -10.29
C ASP A 138 -1.16 5.61 -8.84
N GLU A 139 -0.16 5.09 -8.14
CA GLU A 139 -0.20 4.84 -6.70
C GLU A 139 -0.46 6.13 -5.92
N VAL A 140 0.25 7.22 -6.22
CA VAL A 140 0.00 8.55 -5.58
C VAL A 140 -1.40 9.05 -5.86
N ARG A 141 -1.89 8.89 -7.10
CA ARG A 141 -3.27 9.29 -7.46
C ARG A 141 -4.30 8.52 -6.65
N SER A 142 -4.07 7.23 -6.45
CA SER A 142 -4.98 6.34 -5.71
C SER A 142 -5.00 6.69 -4.22
N MET A 143 -3.84 6.93 -3.62
CA MET A 143 -3.73 7.39 -2.23
C MET A 143 -4.40 8.75 -2.00
N SER A 144 -4.26 9.67 -2.96
CA SER A 144 -4.89 11.00 -2.86
C SER A 144 -6.42 10.93 -2.89
N LYS A 145 -7.01 9.90 -3.50
CA LYS A 145 -8.46 9.67 -3.47
C LYS A 145 -8.92 9.06 -2.15
N GLN A 146 -8.15 8.14 -1.59
CA GLN A 146 -8.49 7.46 -0.33
C GLN A 146 -8.35 8.37 0.89
N ASN A 147 -7.41 9.32 0.87
CA ASN A 147 -7.20 10.29 1.95
C ASN A 147 -8.12 11.52 1.84
N GLY A 148 -9.17 11.46 1.01
CA GLY A 148 -10.18 12.51 0.95
C GLY A 148 -10.98 12.60 2.27
N PRO A 149 -11.62 13.75 2.56
CA PRO A 149 -12.37 13.97 3.81
C PRO A 149 -13.57 13.02 4.02
N ASP A 150 -13.89 12.19 3.04
CA ASP A 150 -15.04 11.27 3.00
C ASP A 150 -14.70 9.85 3.50
N GLY A 151 -13.44 9.57 3.85
CA GLY A 151 -12.95 8.22 4.17
C GLY A 151 -12.84 7.88 5.66
N ILE A 152 -13.18 8.79 6.56
CA ILE A 152 -13.11 8.56 8.02
C ILE A 152 -14.54 8.45 8.54
N GLU A 153 -15.07 7.22 8.55
CA GLU A 153 -16.32 6.90 9.23
C GLU A 153 -16.05 6.85 10.75
N ASP A 154 -16.61 7.81 11.49
CA ASP A 154 -16.55 7.87 12.95
C ASP A 154 -17.58 6.89 13.54
N PHE A 155 -17.09 5.75 14.06
CA PHE A 155 -17.91 4.74 14.72
C PHE A 155 -17.94 4.89 16.25
N THR A 156 -17.57 6.05 16.80
CA THR A 156 -17.56 6.26 18.26
C THR A 156 -18.94 6.53 18.89
N THR A 157 -20.04 6.37 18.16
CA THR A 157 -21.38 6.40 18.73
C THR A 157 -21.57 5.19 19.66
N LEU A 158 -21.37 5.42 20.95
CA LEU A 158 -21.85 4.54 22.00
C LEU A 158 -23.38 4.58 21.94
N ASP A 159 -24.00 3.46 21.56
CA ASP A 159 -25.44 3.29 21.71
C ASP A 159 -25.74 3.46 23.21
N GLU A 160 -26.35 4.59 23.57
CA GLU A 160 -26.91 4.80 24.90
C GLU A 160 -28.03 3.76 25.08
N GLU A 161 -27.82 2.81 25.98
CA GLU A 161 -28.80 1.82 26.40
C GLU A 161 -30.08 2.57 26.85
N GLU A 162 -31.17 2.40 26.08
CA GLU A 162 -32.49 2.92 26.43
C GLU A 162 -33.11 2.04 27.52
N ASP A 163 -33.46 2.67 28.66
CA ASP A 163 -34.03 2.10 29.91
C ASP A 163 -35.31 1.25 29.73
#